data_AF-A0A934R7T3-F1
#
_entry.id   AF-A0A934R7T3-F1
#
_cell.length_a   1.000
_cell.length_b   1.000
_cell.length_c   1.000
_cell.angle_alpha   90.00
_cell.angle_beta   90.00
_cell.angle_gamma   90.00
#
_symmetry.space_group_name_H-M   'P 1'
#
loop_
_entity.id
_entity.type
_entity.pdbx_description
1 polymer ?
#
loop_
_entity_poly.entity_id
_entity_poly.type
_entity_poly.pdbx_seq_one_letter_code
_entity_poly.pdbx_strand_id
1 'polypeptide(L)'
;MELKKFTIGSKAIKFAVVLNPESKDENVATEERNVTAHEEPLPELPAAFGKLPPVFCEIMELPAEYATGLSVTGFTISHTKQGTRSVKLHAKKQLETRTDFLHPMSSPMIQIDKPADGESGDVQLKDPKMLKALNKAIKEAENYAGGKRSQKLLNFNEGRAGLQALADQGQSQLGFGS
;
A
#
# COMPACT_ATOMS: atom_id res chain seq x y z
N MET A 1 4.53 11.75 6.76
CA MET A 1 3.49 10.70 6.84
C MET A 1 4.20 9.39 6.57
N GLU A 2 4.09 8.43 7.48
CA GLU A 2 4.74 7.11 7.33
C GLU A 2 3.68 6.01 7.22
N LEU A 3 3.89 5.10 6.27
CA LEU A 3 3.01 3.95 6.08
C LEU A 3 3.38 2.86 7.10
N LYS A 4 2.42 2.46 7.94
CA LYS A 4 2.61 1.41 8.96
C LYS A 4 2.01 0.09 8.53
N LYS A 5 0.87 0.12 7.85
CA LYS A 5 0.18 -1.10 7.39
C LYS A 5 -0.50 -0.85 6.06
N PHE A 6 -0.48 -1.85 5.20
CA PHE A 6 -1.19 -1.82 3.92
C PHE A 6 -1.83 -3.17 3.64
N THR A 7 -3.06 -3.18 3.14
CA THR A 7 -3.81 -4.40 2.83
C THR A 7 -4.72 -4.17 1.64
N ILE A 8 -4.55 -5.01 0.60
CA ILE A 8 -5.37 -5.09 -0.60
C ILE A 8 -6.48 -6.13 -0.33
N GLY A 9 -7.71 -5.64 -0.18
CA GLY A 9 -8.91 -6.46 -0.17
C GLY A 9 -9.58 -6.50 -1.54
N SER A 10 -10.56 -7.40 -1.69
CA SER A 10 -11.33 -7.53 -2.95
C SER A 10 -12.24 -6.35 -3.28
N LYS A 11 -12.63 -5.56 -2.26
CA LYS A 11 -13.57 -4.41 -2.41
C LYS A 11 -12.99 -3.07 -1.98
N ALA A 12 -11.88 -3.09 -1.24
CA ALA A 12 -11.29 -1.90 -0.66
C ALA A 12 -9.83 -2.18 -0.30
N ILE A 13 -9.02 -1.13 -0.38
CA ILE A 13 -7.67 -1.09 0.15
C ILE A 13 -7.72 -0.42 1.52
N LYS A 14 -7.11 -1.07 2.51
CA LYS A 14 -7.01 -0.56 3.88
C LYS A 14 -5.56 -0.25 4.19
N PHE A 15 -5.31 0.90 4.82
CA PHE A 15 -3.96 1.26 5.22
C PHE A 15 -3.97 2.10 6.50
N ALA A 16 -2.87 1.98 7.26
CA ALA A 16 -2.64 2.77 8.46
C ALA A 16 -1.42 3.66 8.23
N VAL A 17 -1.57 4.95 8.50
CA VAL A 17 -0.49 5.93 8.41
C VAL A 17 -0.25 6.59 9.77
N VAL A 18 1.01 6.88 10.04
CA VAL A 18 1.42 7.68 11.17
C VAL A 18 1.56 9.14 10.73
N LEU A 19 0.79 10.01 11.38
CA LEU A 19 0.92 11.46 11.25
C LEU A 19 1.93 11.93 12.31
N ASN A 20 2.89 12.76 11.90
CA ASN A 20 3.97 13.30 12.74
C ASN A 20 4.92 12.25 13.38
N PRO A 21 5.63 11.45 12.56
CA PRO A 21 6.55 10.42 13.08
C PRO A 21 7.77 11.00 13.83
N GLU A 22 8.16 12.24 13.54
CA GLU A 22 9.36 12.89 14.10
C GLU A 22 9.11 13.79 15.30
N SER A 23 7.91 13.75 15.90
CA SER A 23 7.68 14.55 17.10
C SER A 23 8.60 14.11 18.24
N LYS A 24 9.58 14.96 18.56
CA LYS A 24 10.45 14.83 19.75
C LYS A 24 9.77 15.32 21.03
N ASP A 25 8.57 15.86 20.90
CA ASP A 25 7.80 16.39 22.02
C ASP A 25 7.00 15.23 22.65
N GLU A 26 7.33 14.87 23.88
CA GLU A 26 6.68 13.76 24.63
C GLU A 26 5.17 14.00 24.83
N ASN A 27 4.70 15.22 24.58
CA ASN A 27 3.29 15.61 24.70
C ASN A 27 2.49 15.51 23.39
N VAL A 28 3.13 15.25 22.25
CA VAL A 28 2.44 15.09 20.96
C VAL A 28 2.31 13.60 20.69
N ALA A 29 1.13 13.06 20.98
CA ALA A 29 0.82 11.67 20.68
C ALA A 29 0.98 11.38 19.19
N THR A 30 1.74 10.34 18.84
CA THR A 30 1.80 9.79 17.49
C THR A 30 0.39 9.37 17.06
N GLU A 31 -0.22 10.10 16.13
CA GLU A 31 -1.59 9.80 15.68
C GLU A 31 -1.54 8.76 14.56
N GLU A 32 -2.04 7.56 14.85
CA GLU A 32 -2.26 6.51 13.85
C GLU A 32 -3.65 6.66 13.24
N ARG A 33 -3.71 6.90 11.93
CA ARG A 33 -4.97 6.99 11.19
C ARG A 33 -5.18 5.76 10.32
N ASN A 34 -6.28 5.06 10.58
CA ASN A 34 -6.75 3.96 9.75
C ASN A 34 -7.65 4.51 8.63
N VAL A 35 -7.31 4.18 7.38
CA VAL A 35 -8.03 4.64 6.19
C VAL A 35 -8.51 3.43 5.39
N THR A 36 -9.75 3.50 4.91
CA THR A 36 -10.32 2.55 3.95
C THR A 36 -10.62 3.32 2.66
N ALA A 37 -10.01 2.90 1.56
CA ALA A 37 -10.19 3.49 0.24
C ALA A 37 -10.83 2.46 -0.70
N HIS A 38 -11.83 2.89 -1.46
CA HIS A 38 -12.55 2.06 -2.42
C HIS A 38 -12.07 2.27 -3.87
N GLU A 39 -11.20 3.24 -4.09
CA GLU A 39 -10.68 3.56 -5.41
C GLU A 39 -9.70 2.49 -5.89
N GLU A 40 -9.82 2.12 -7.16
CA GLU A 40 -8.91 1.15 -7.76
C GLU A 40 -7.48 1.70 -7.80
N PRO A 41 -6.47 0.89 -7.44
CA PRO A 41 -5.08 1.30 -7.55
C PRO A 41 -4.64 1.43 -9.02
N LEU A 42 -3.59 2.20 -9.25
CA LEU A 42 -2.89 2.17 -10.54
C LEU A 42 -2.28 0.77 -10.78
N PRO A 43 -2.13 0.31 -12.04
CA PRO A 43 -1.70 -1.06 -12.37
C PRO A 43 -0.30 -1.43 -11.84
N GLU A 44 0.53 -0.45 -11.50
CA GLU A 44 1.86 -0.62 -10.93
C GLU A 44 1.82 -1.29 -9.55
N LEU A 45 0.81 -0.97 -8.73
CA LEU A 45 0.65 -1.53 -7.39
C LEU A 45 0.32 -3.04 -7.41
N PRO A 46 -0.73 -3.54 -8.10
CA PRO A 46 -0.98 -4.97 -8.18
C PRO A 46 0.17 -5.70 -8.89
N ALA A 47 0.81 -5.09 -9.88
CA ALA A 47 1.99 -5.67 -10.52
C ALA A 47 3.19 -5.79 -9.56
N ALA A 48 3.36 -4.86 -8.61
CA ALA A 48 4.39 -4.95 -7.58
C ALA A 48 4.06 -6.06 -6.56
N PHE A 49 2.81 -6.15 -6.12
CA PHE A 49 2.35 -7.20 -5.19
C PHE A 49 2.45 -8.61 -5.81
N GLY A 50 2.19 -8.74 -7.11
CA GLY A 50 2.36 -10.01 -7.84
C GLY A 50 3.80 -10.55 -7.85
N LYS A 51 4.80 -9.73 -7.48
CA LYS A 51 6.21 -10.15 -7.36
C LYS A 51 6.63 -10.55 -5.95
N LEU A 52 5.74 -10.40 -4.96
CA LEU A 52 6.02 -10.72 -3.56
C LEU A 52 5.91 -12.21 -3.17
N PRO A 53 5.20 -13.12 -3.89
CA PRO A 53 5.15 -14.53 -3.49
C PRO A 53 6.53 -15.20 -3.34
N PRO A 54 7.50 -15.02 -4.26
CA PRO A 54 8.85 -15.55 -4.05
C PRO A 54 9.55 -14.96 -2.82
N VAL A 55 9.34 -13.66 -2.55
CA VAL A 55 9.90 -12.99 -1.36
C VAL A 55 9.33 -13.58 -0.08
N PHE A 56 8.02 -13.88 -0.07
CA PHE A 56 7.37 -14.54 1.06
C PHE A 56 7.94 -15.94 1.31
N CYS A 57 8.17 -16.72 0.25
CA CYS A 57 8.78 -18.04 0.35
C CYS A 57 10.20 -17.97 0.92
N GLU A 58 11.03 -17.04 0.45
CA GLU A 58 12.39 -16.82 0.98
C GLU A 58 12.36 -16.53 2.49
N ILE A 59 11.50 -15.61 2.94
CA ILE A 59 11.40 -15.24 4.36
C ILE A 59 10.96 -16.42 5.23
N MET A 60 10.09 -17.27 4.69
CA MET A 60 9.55 -18.43 5.39
C MET A 60 10.40 -19.69 5.23
N GLU A 61 11.52 -19.59 4.51
CA GLU A 61 12.38 -20.73 4.16
C GLU A 61 11.60 -21.86 3.45
N LEU A 62 10.65 -21.48 2.58
CA LEU A 62 9.80 -22.39 1.83
C LEU A 62 10.34 -22.63 0.41
N PRO A 63 10.09 -23.80 -0.18
CA PRO A 63 10.47 -24.10 -1.55
C PRO A 63 9.76 -23.16 -2.55
N ALA A 64 10.40 -22.89 -3.69
CA ALA A 64 9.92 -21.93 -4.68
C ALA A 64 8.54 -22.29 -5.25
N GLU A 65 8.25 -23.59 -5.39
CA GLU A 65 6.97 -24.13 -5.86
C GLU A 65 5.81 -23.75 -4.93
N TYR A 66 6.10 -23.46 -3.66
CA TYR A 66 5.11 -23.01 -2.70
C TYR A 66 4.49 -21.66 -3.08
N ALA A 67 5.17 -20.85 -3.91
CA ALA A 67 4.63 -19.59 -4.41
C ALA A 67 3.38 -19.77 -5.29
N THR A 68 3.19 -20.95 -5.89
CA THR A 68 2.01 -21.25 -6.72
C THR A 68 0.74 -21.19 -5.88
N GLY A 69 -0.24 -20.36 -6.26
CA GLY A 69 -1.47 -20.16 -5.46
C GLY A 69 -1.27 -19.37 -4.17
N LEU A 70 -0.09 -18.76 -3.97
CA LEU A 70 0.15 -17.80 -2.91
C LEU A 70 -0.09 -16.37 -3.43
N SER A 71 -0.92 -15.61 -2.73
CA SER A 71 -1.14 -14.19 -3.02
C SER A 71 -0.78 -13.37 -1.78
N VAL A 72 0.22 -12.51 -1.90
CA VAL A 72 0.50 -11.51 -0.85
C VAL A 72 -0.60 -10.45 -0.92
N THR A 73 -1.26 -10.22 0.20
CA THR A 73 -2.41 -9.32 0.33
C THR A 73 -2.06 -8.03 1.06
N GLY A 74 -0.93 -7.97 1.73
CA GLY A 74 -0.57 -6.80 2.51
C GLY A 74 0.76 -6.95 3.20
N PHE A 75 1.14 -5.91 3.92
CA PHE A 75 2.30 -5.92 4.79
C PHE A 75 2.11 -4.96 5.97
N THR A 76 2.92 -5.15 7.00
CA THR A 76 3.11 -4.25 8.13
C THR A 76 4.56 -3.80 8.15
N ILE A 77 4.81 -2.51 8.31
CA ILE A 77 6.12 -1.89 8.45
C ILE A 77 6.28 -1.42 9.89
N SER A 78 7.42 -1.75 10.49
CA SER A 78 7.89 -1.17 11.74
C SER A 78 9.14 -0.36 11.47
N HIS A 79 9.29 0.77 12.16
CA HIS A 79 10.47 1.62 12.08
C HIS A 79 11.17 1.61 13.43
N THR A 80 12.50 1.62 13.44
CA THR A 80 13.27 1.95 14.64
C THR A 80 13.31 3.46 14.83
N LYS A 81 13.84 3.93 15.97
CA LYS A 81 14.02 5.37 16.23
C LYS A 81 14.93 6.05 15.21
N GLN A 82 15.84 5.30 14.60
CA GLN A 82 16.78 5.79 13.59
C GLN A 82 16.26 5.59 12.15
N GLY A 83 15.04 5.08 11.98
CA GLY A 83 14.37 4.96 10.68
C GLY A 83 14.58 3.62 9.96
N THR A 84 15.29 2.66 10.56
CA THR A 84 15.49 1.32 9.98
C THR A 84 14.16 0.59 9.84
N ARG A 85 13.80 0.18 8.61
CA ARG A 85 12.54 -0.51 8.35
C ARG A 85 12.64 -2.02 8.56
N SER A 86 11.63 -2.55 9.22
CA SER A 86 11.34 -3.98 9.28
C SER A 86 9.95 -4.26 8.72
N VAL A 87 9.79 -5.37 8.01
CA VAL A 87 8.55 -5.69 7.28
C VAL A 87 8.06 -7.09 7.60
N LYS A 88 6.74 -7.21 7.79
CA LYS A 88 5.99 -8.45 7.88
C LYS A 88 5.01 -8.53 6.72
N LEU A 89 5.05 -9.61 5.95
CA LEU A 89 4.13 -9.85 4.83
C LEU A 89 2.90 -10.63 5.30
N HIS A 90 1.73 -10.28 4.75
CA HIS A 90 0.47 -10.97 4.97
C HIS A 90 0.01 -11.58 3.65
N ALA A 91 -0.18 -12.90 3.62
CA ALA A 91 -0.53 -13.63 2.41
C ALA A 91 -1.77 -14.50 2.62
N LYS A 92 -2.32 -14.94 1.49
CA LYS A 92 -3.36 -15.95 1.40
C LYS A 92 -2.87 -17.07 0.49
N LYS A 93 -2.99 -18.30 0.94
CA LYS A 93 -2.62 -19.50 0.17
C LYS A 93 -3.87 -20.27 -0.22
N GLN A 94 -4.01 -20.53 -1.51
CA GLN A 94 -4.95 -21.53 -2.01
C GLN A 94 -4.29 -22.90 -1.91
N LEU A 95 -4.97 -23.85 -1.27
CA LEU A 95 -4.52 -25.24 -1.21
C LEU A 95 -5.16 -26.00 -2.37
N GLU A 96 -4.42 -26.94 -2.97
CA GLU A 96 -4.91 -27.71 -4.12
C GLU A 96 -6.16 -28.53 -3.79
N THR A 97 -6.25 -29.04 -2.56
CA THR A 97 -7.36 -29.87 -2.09
C THR A 97 -8.57 -29.08 -1.59
N ARG A 98 -8.48 -27.75 -1.52
CA ARG A 98 -9.56 -26.88 -1.02
C ARG A 98 -9.71 -25.61 -1.86
N THR A 99 -10.77 -25.57 -2.65
CA THR A 99 -11.12 -24.41 -3.50
C THR A 99 -12.04 -23.41 -2.80
N ASP A 100 -12.62 -23.78 -1.66
CA ASP A 100 -13.63 -23.01 -0.93
C ASP A 100 -13.02 -21.96 0.02
N PHE A 101 -11.73 -22.08 0.33
CA PHE A 101 -11.09 -21.27 1.35
C PHE A 101 -9.65 -20.89 1.00
N LEU A 102 -9.32 -19.61 1.24
CA LEU A 102 -7.97 -19.10 1.15
C LEU A 102 -7.37 -19.00 2.55
N HIS A 103 -6.32 -19.78 2.81
CA HIS A 103 -5.69 -19.85 4.12
C HIS A 103 -4.85 -18.59 4.39
N PRO A 104 -5.19 -17.78 5.41
CA PRO A 104 -4.40 -16.61 5.76
C PRO A 104 -3.09 -17.06 6.42
N MET A 105 -1.99 -16.43 6.03
CA MET A 105 -0.66 -16.67 6.59
C MET A 105 0.07 -15.33 6.74
N SER A 106 1.07 -15.29 7.63
CA SER A 106 1.93 -14.12 7.79
C SER A 106 3.37 -14.55 7.97
N SER A 107 4.29 -13.78 7.41
CA SER A 107 5.71 -14.00 7.62
C SER A 107 6.15 -13.55 9.03
N PRO A 108 7.32 -13.98 9.51
CA PRO A 108 8.02 -13.24 10.55
C PRO A 108 8.31 -11.80 10.08
N MET A 109 8.56 -10.92 11.05
CA MET A 109 9.04 -9.57 10.78
C MET A 109 10.52 -9.65 10.42
N ILE A 110 10.92 -9.07 9.30
CA ILE A 110 12.32 -9.06 8.86
C ILE A 110 12.87 -7.66 8.64
N GLN A 111 14.14 -7.44 8.94
CA GLN A 111 14.83 -6.17 8.68
C GLN A 111 15.22 -6.05 7.20
N ILE A 112 14.85 -4.93 6.57
CA ILE A 112 15.05 -4.72 5.12
C ILE A 112 16.03 -3.58 4.80
N ASP A 113 16.32 -2.72 5.78
CA ASP A 113 17.32 -1.67 5.66
C ASP A 113 18.57 -2.01 6.47
N LYS A 114 19.70 -1.41 6.10
CA LYS A 114 20.91 -1.51 6.92
C LYS A 114 20.64 -0.91 8.30
N PRO A 115 21.16 -1.51 9.38
CA PRO A 115 21.06 -0.91 10.70
C PRO A 115 21.73 0.47 10.67
N ALA A 116 21.16 1.44 11.38
CA ALA A 116 21.82 2.71 11.63
C ALA A 116 22.87 2.57 12.76
N ASP A 117 23.71 3.57 12.93
CA ASP A 117 24.81 3.53 13.90
C ASP A 117 24.28 3.33 15.33
N GLY A 118 24.65 2.22 15.96
CA GLY A 118 24.20 1.83 17.29
C GLY A 118 23.02 0.85 17.32
N GLU A 119 22.48 0.47 16.17
CA GLU A 119 21.51 -0.63 16.03
C GLU A 119 22.22 -1.95 15.70
N SER A 120 21.67 -3.06 16.17
CA SER A 120 22.15 -4.42 15.87
C SER A 120 21.25 -5.11 14.85
N GLY A 121 21.83 -5.99 14.04
CA GLY A 121 21.12 -6.76 13.01
C GLY A 121 21.63 -6.46 11.61
N ASP A 122 21.33 -7.36 10.67
CA ASP A 122 21.68 -7.20 9.26
C ASP A 122 20.41 -7.23 8.40
N VAL A 123 20.52 -6.77 7.16
CA VAL A 123 19.47 -6.98 6.16
C VAL A 123 19.26 -8.49 5.99
N GLN A 124 18.07 -8.98 6.33
CA GLN A 124 17.80 -10.41 6.39
C GLN A 124 17.44 -11.03 5.03
N LEU A 125 17.09 -10.20 4.04
CA LEU A 125 16.88 -10.61 2.66
C LEU A 125 18.20 -10.60 1.89
N LYS A 126 18.72 -11.78 1.58
CA LYS A 126 20.02 -11.96 0.91
C LYS A 126 19.99 -11.59 -0.58
N ASP A 127 18.88 -11.85 -1.28
CA ASP A 127 18.76 -11.55 -2.71
C ASP A 127 18.38 -10.08 -2.96
N PRO A 128 19.25 -9.27 -3.61
CA PRO A 128 18.96 -7.89 -3.96
C PRO A 128 17.72 -7.71 -4.85
N LYS A 129 17.38 -8.71 -5.68
CA LYS A 129 16.19 -8.66 -6.55
C LYS A 129 14.90 -8.75 -5.73
N MET A 130 14.89 -9.60 -4.71
CA MET A 130 13.76 -9.74 -3.78
C MET A 130 13.59 -8.49 -2.94
N LEU A 131 14.70 -7.93 -2.42
CA LEU A 131 14.68 -6.66 -1.70
C LEU A 131 14.15 -5.52 -2.58
N LYS A 132 14.56 -5.46 -3.85
CA LYS A 132 14.04 -4.49 -4.83
C LYS A 132 12.54 -4.67 -5.09
N ALA A 133 12.06 -5.91 -5.19
CA ALA A 133 10.64 -6.20 -5.36
C ALA A 133 9.82 -5.73 -4.15
N LEU A 134 10.31 -6.00 -2.94
CA LEU A 134 9.68 -5.56 -1.70
C LEU A 134 9.63 -4.04 -1.59
N ASN A 135 10.77 -3.36 -1.80
CA ASN A 135 10.84 -1.90 -1.79
C ASN A 135 9.93 -1.27 -2.85
N LYS A 136 9.81 -1.89 -4.03
CA LYS A 136 8.87 -1.42 -5.06
C LYS A 136 7.42 -1.51 -4.57
N ALA A 137 7.01 -2.62 -3.94
CA ALA A 137 5.66 -2.76 -3.42
C ALA A 137 5.34 -1.75 -2.30
N ILE A 138 6.31 -1.46 -1.42
CA ILE A 138 6.18 -0.42 -0.39
C ILE A 138 5.99 0.95 -1.05
N LYS A 139 6.84 1.31 -2.01
CA LYS A 139 6.75 2.59 -2.72
C LYS A 139 5.41 2.77 -3.43
N GLU A 140 4.89 1.75 -4.10
CA GLU A 140 3.59 1.86 -4.78
C GLU A 140 2.43 1.95 -3.78
N ALA A 141 2.54 1.31 -2.62
CA ALA A 141 1.56 1.45 -1.55
C ALA A 141 1.57 2.86 -0.94
N GLU A 142 2.77 3.46 -0.76
CA GLU A 142 2.93 4.85 -0.34
C GLU A 142 2.35 5.83 -1.38
N ASN A 143 2.60 5.59 -2.67
CA ASN A 143 1.99 6.35 -3.77
C ASN A 143 0.44 6.30 -3.68
N TYR A 144 -0.13 5.10 -3.47
CA TYR A 144 -1.57 4.93 -3.33
C TYR A 144 -2.12 5.64 -2.08
N ALA A 145 -1.43 5.52 -0.94
CA ALA A 145 -1.78 6.21 0.30
C ALA A 145 -1.72 7.74 0.14
N GLY A 146 -0.74 8.23 -0.63
CA GLY A 146 -0.59 9.63 -1.02
C GLY A 146 -1.53 10.12 -2.14
N GLY A 147 -2.48 9.29 -2.59
CA GLY A 147 -3.55 9.69 -3.52
C GLY A 147 -3.27 9.44 -5.00
N LYS A 148 -2.14 8.81 -5.37
CA LYS A 148 -1.91 8.37 -6.76
C LYS A 148 -2.72 7.11 -7.04
N ARG A 149 -3.96 7.30 -7.48
CA ARG A 149 -4.97 6.26 -7.69
C ARG A 149 -5.56 6.40 -9.08
N SER A 150 -6.18 5.34 -9.60
CA SER A 150 -6.93 5.45 -10.85
C SER A 150 -8.20 6.27 -10.55
N GLN A 151 -8.23 7.54 -10.96
CA GLN A 151 -9.36 8.44 -10.70
C GLN A 151 -10.58 8.10 -11.61
N LYS A 152 -10.92 6.82 -11.77
CA LYS A 152 -12.00 6.37 -12.66
C LYS A 152 -13.38 6.89 -12.24
N LEU A 153 -13.57 7.20 -10.96
CA LEU A 153 -14.84 7.69 -10.43
C LEU A 153 -15.05 9.20 -10.66
N LEU A 154 -13.99 9.97 -10.91
CA LEU A 154 -14.10 11.38 -11.25
C LEU A 154 -14.39 11.50 -12.74
N ASN A 155 -15.67 11.51 -13.10
CA ASN A 155 -16.10 11.75 -14.48
C ASN A 155 -15.97 13.25 -14.79
N PHE A 156 -14.72 13.72 -14.98
CA PHE A 156 -14.40 15.13 -15.21
C PHE A 156 -15.17 15.75 -16.38
N ASN A 157 -15.55 14.93 -17.36
CA ASN A 157 -16.35 15.35 -18.50
C ASN A 157 -17.79 15.74 -18.13
N GLU A 158 -18.42 15.02 -17.20
CA GLU A 158 -19.76 15.35 -16.70
C GLU A 158 -19.74 16.59 -15.82
N GLY A 159 -18.72 16.71 -14.94
CA GLY A 159 -18.54 17.91 -14.13
C GLY A 159 -18.28 19.17 -14.97
N ARG A 160 -17.48 19.05 -16.04
CA ARG A 160 -17.23 20.14 -16.98
C ARG A 160 -18.47 20.49 -17.80
N ALA A 161 -19.25 19.49 -18.25
CA ALA A 161 -20.52 19.73 -18.94
C ALA A 161 -21.55 20.43 -18.03
N GLY A 162 -21.64 20.05 -16.77
CA GLY A 162 -22.53 20.70 -15.79
C GLY A 162 -22.12 22.14 -15.47
N LEU A 163 -20.82 22.42 -15.32
CA LEU A 163 -20.30 23.77 -15.13
C LEU A 163 -20.52 24.66 -16.36
N GLN A 164 -20.33 24.11 -17.57
CA GLN A 164 -20.60 24.83 -18.82
C GLN A 164 -22.09 25.16 -18.96
N ALA A 165 -22.98 24.20 -18.68
CA ALA A 165 -24.42 24.41 -18.72
C ALA A 165 -24.90 25.48 -17.71
N LEU A 166 -24.31 25.52 -16.52
CA LEU A 166 -24.57 26.57 -15.53
C LEU A 166 -24.06 27.95 -15.99
N ALA A 167 -22.88 28.00 -16.62
CA ALA A 167 -22.34 29.24 -17.17
C ALA A 167 -23.22 29.79 -18.31
N ASP A 168 -23.70 28.92 -19.19
CA ASP A 168 -24.59 29.26 -20.31
C ASP A 168 -25.97 29.74 -19.82
N GLN A 169 -26.50 29.15 -18.73
CA GLN A 169 -27.71 29.61 -18.06
C GLN A 169 -27.55 30.97 -17.36
N GLY A 170 -26.38 31.23 -16.76
CA GLY A 170 -26.06 32.52 -16.14
C GLY A 170 -25.93 33.67 -17.16
N GLN A 171 -25.36 33.40 -18.34
CA GLN A 171 -25.25 34.40 -19.42
C GLN A 171 -26.60 34.71 -20.06
N SER A 172 -27.49 33.73 -20.18
CA SER A 172 -28.82 33.93 -20.77
C SER A 172 -29.79 34.68 -19.84
N GLN A 173 -29.56 34.69 -18.52
CA GLN A 173 -30.33 35.55 -17.59
C GLN A 173 -29.85 37.01 -17.53
N LEU A 174 -28.60 37.30 -17.91
CA LEU A 174 -28.05 38.66 -17.96
C LEU A 174 -28.29 39.37 -19.31
N GLY A 175 -28.77 38.63 -20.31
CA GLY A 175 -29.07 39.13 -21.65
C GLY A 175 -30.55 39.48 -21.85
N PHE A 176 -31.11 40.43 -21.08
CA PHE A 176 -32.37 41.08 -21.45
C PHE A 176 -32.34 42.56 -21.09
N GLY A 177 -32.32 43.40 -22.13
CA GLY A 177 -32.50 44.84 -22.01
C GLY A 177 -31.84 45.66 -23.12
N SER A 178 -32.02 45.29 -24.39
CA SER A 178 -31.84 46.20 -25.53
C SER A 178 -33.16 46.35 -26.26
#